data_AF-A0A401MLR5-F1
#
_entry.id   AF-A0A401MLR5-F1
#
_cell.length_a   1.000
_cell.length_b   1.000
_cell.length_c   1.000
_cell.angle_alpha   90.00
_cell.angle_beta   90.00
_cell.angle_gamma   90.00
#
_symmetry.space_group_name_H-M   'P 1'
#
loop_
_entity.id
_entity.type
_entity.pdbx_description
1 polymer ?
#
loop_
_entity_poly.entity_id
_entity_poly.type
_entity_poly.pdbx_seq_one_letter_code
_entity_poly.pdbx_strand_id
1 'polypeptide(L)'
;MVAVRLPVRIVVLVLVVPVRMVWDALVVAGRFLNDAVLRPVGRALEWTLMWVGRVVFVWPLVGLWRYVLVPLGTALAWLGHVFVVVPSVWLYRYVLTPVGQALAWCARGIGAAIVWCARGIGAALAWCGRGIGAALAWVYARVLTPVGHAFMWVLKGLGAVLAALGVGIYTVVAWLVRYLVVVPAVWVYEWILTPVGHAIAWCAKGLVWGLGMIVTGIGIALYWIARILLVLPALALWRWVLVPVGRVLAVVGREIGEALGHAWRIAGHISLAVGRFLGTLFRWIFVEPVRWAYRSVLTPVGHAVRDAVLRPVAEAARGVGRVTRQALASARESARQARADFRRMVFGEPRRPQVVERREPTGGDTRTLGTSTTALTKD
;
A
#
# COMPACT_ATOMS: atom_id res chain seq x y z
N MET A 1 -80.79 46.50 -3.47
CA MET A 1 -79.78 45.56 -2.93
C MET A 1 -78.33 45.89 -3.35
N VAL A 2 -77.98 47.17 -3.51
CA VAL A 2 -76.63 47.61 -3.98
C VAL A 2 -75.79 48.21 -2.84
N ALA A 3 -76.42 48.81 -1.82
CA ALA A 3 -75.73 49.46 -0.70
C ALA A 3 -74.91 48.52 0.20
N VAL A 4 -75.27 47.22 0.28
CA VAL A 4 -74.57 46.25 1.14
C VAL A 4 -73.33 45.63 0.48
N ARG A 5 -73.20 45.71 -0.86
CA ARG A 5 -72.06 45.11 -1.58
C ARG A 5 -70.78 45.93 -1.50
N LEU A 6 -70.92 47.24 -1.31
CA LEU A 6 -69.80 48.18 -1.16
C LEU A 6 -68.97 47.94 0.13
N PRO A 7 -69.57 47.84 1.35
CA PRO A 7 -68.79 47.61 2.56
C PRO A 7 -68.13 46.22 2.55
N VAL A 8 -68.82 45.20 2.05
CA VAL A 8 -68.25 43.84 1.94
C VAL A 8 -67.06 43.81 0.99
N ARG A 9 -67.11 44.51 -0.17
CA ARG A 9 -65.96 44.61 -1.07
C ARG A 9 -64.79 45.33 -0.43
N ILE A 10 -65.03 46.40 0.32
CA ILE A 10 -63.96 47.14 1.01
C ILE A 10 -63.30 46.25 2.08
N VAL A 11 -64.08 45.53 2.89
CA VAL A 11 -63.55 44.60 3.90
C VAL A 11 -62.76 43.47 3.26
N VAL A 12 -63.28 42.86 2.19
CA VAL A 12 -62.58 41.81 1.45
C VAL A 12 -61.29 42.34 0.82
N LEU A 13 -61.28 43.54 0.24
CA LEU A 13 -60.06 44.11 -0.33
C LEU A 13 -59.03 44.42 0.77
N VAL A 14 -59.45 45.01 1.89
CA VAL A 14 -58.58 45.35 3.01
C VAL A 14 -58.00 44.11 3.70
N LEU A 15 -58.72 42.98 3.70
CA LEU A 15 -58.24 41.75 4.34
C LEU A 15 -57.48 40.82 3.37
N VAL A 16 -58.00 40.64 2.16
CA VAL A 16 -57.46 39.70 1.18
C VAL A 16 -56.19 40.25 0.53
N VAL A 17 -56.10 41.54 0.23
CA VAL A 17 -54.90 42.12 -0.41
C VAL A 17 -53.65 41.98 0.47
N PRO A 18 -53.65 42.30 1.78
CA PRO A 18 -52.47 42.09 2.61
C PRO A 18 -52.17 40.61 2.81
N VAL A 19 -53.18 39.74 2.95
CA VAL A 19 -52.95 38.29 2.99
C VAL A 19 -52.30 37.79 1.70
N ARG A 20 -52.72 38.30 0.54
CA ARG A 20 -52.12 37.96 -0.76
C ARG A 20 -50.71 38.49 -0.90
N MET A 21 -50.43 39.71 -0.43
CA MET A 21 -49.08 40.27 -0.45
C MET A 21 -48.14 39.54 0.51
N VAL A 22 -48.62 39.13 1.68
CA VAL A 22 -47.87 38.27 2.61
C VAL A 22 -47.62 36.91 1.97
N TRP A 23 -48.60 36.35 1.26
CA TRP A 23 -48.45 35.09 0.54
C TRP A 23 -47.45 35.19 -0.61
N ASP A 24 -47.53 36.23 -1.44
CA ASP A 24 -46.58 36.46 -2.54
C ASP A 24 -45.18 36.75 -2.00
N ALA A 25 -45.05 37.50 -0.90
CA ALA A 25 -43.77 37.71 -0.23
C ALA A 25 -43.18 36.41 0.33
N LEU A 26 -43.99 35.53 0.93
CA LEU A 26 -43.57 34.22 1.41
C LEU A 26 -43.16 33.29 0.25
N VAL A 27 -43.89 33.32 -0.86
CA VAL A 27 -43.58 32.50 -2.03
C VAL A 27 -42.32 33.00 -2.72
N VAL A 28 -42.11 34.32 -2.81
CA VAL A 28 -40.88 34.92 -3.36
C VAL A 28 -39.70 34.63 -2.44
N ALA A 29 -39.85 34.77 -1.12
CA ALA A 29 -38.83 34.39 -0.15
C ALA A 29 -38.50 32.89 -0.22
N GLY A 30 -39.52 32.04 -0.36
CA GLY A 30 -39.35 30.59 -0.52
C GLY A 30 -38.66 30.19 -1.83
N ARG A 31 -38.95 30.89 -2.93
CA ARG A 31 -38.23 30.71 -4.21
C ARG A 31 -36.79 31.18 -4.12
N PHE A 32 -36.56 32.34 -3.52
CA PHE A 32 -35.21 32.89 -3.34
C PHE A 32 -34.35 31.98 -2.45
N LEU A 33 -34.92 31.43 -1.37
CA LEU A 33 -34.25 30.45 -0.50
C LEU A 33 -33.94 29.13 -1.23
N ASN A 34 -34.86 28.68 -2.10
CA ASN A 34 -34.65 27.49 -2.93
C ASN A 34 -33.52 27.68 -3.95
N ASP A 35 -33.52 28.81 -4.66
CA ASP A 35 -32.57 29.05 -5.74
C ASP A 35 -31.19 29.48 -5.22
N ALA A 36 -31.12 30.27 -4.15
CA ALA A 36 -29.87 30.78 -3.60
C ALA A 36 -29.16 29.78 -2.67
N VAL A 37 -29.89 28.88 -1.99
CA VAL A 37 -29.32 28.00 -0.96
C VAL A 37 -29.56 26.54 -1.26
N LEU A 38 -30.81 26.12 -1.50
CA LEU A 38 -31.14 24.68 -1.64
C LEU A 38 -30.61 24.09 -2.96
N ARG A 39 -30.60 24.84 -4.06
CA ARG A 39 -30.02 24.41 -5.34
C ARG A 39 -28.50 24.25 -5.30
N PRO A 40 -27.70 25.23 -4.83
CA PRO A 40 -26.25 25.07 -4.77
C PRO A 40 -25.83 23.99 -3.76
N VAL A 41 -26.51 23.91 -2.60
CA VAL A 41 -26.25 22.84 -1.62
C VAL A 41 -26.67 21.47 -2.16
N GLY A 42 -27.81 21.39 -2.86
CA GLY A 42 -28.28 20.18 -3.53
C GLY A 42 -27.30 19.68 -4.60
N ARG A 43 -26.75 20.59 -5.42
CA ARG A 43 -25.72 20.23 -6.40
C ARG A 43 -24.38 19.86 -5.77
N ALA A 44 -23.99 20.54 -4.69
CA ALA A 44 -22.77 20.18 -3.95
C ALA A 44 -22.90 18.79 -3.30
N LEU A 45 -24.08 18.46 -2.76
CA LEU A 45 -24.39 17.14 -2.19
C LEU A 45 -24.48 16.04 -3.24
N GLU A 46 -25.14 16.27 -4.38
CA GLU A 46 -25.15 15.30 -5.48
C GLU A 46 -23.75 15.08 -6.04
N TRP A 47 -22.95 16.14 -6.17
CA TRP A 47 -21.59 16.05 -6.69
C TRP A 47 -20.69 15.29 -5.72
N THR A 48 -20.73 15.61 -4.43
CA THR A 48 -19.97 14.87 -3.40
C THR A 48 -20.44 13.44 -3.26
N LEU A 49 -21.75 13.16 -3.31
CA LEU A 49 -22.28 11.80 -3.17
C LEU A 49 -21.97 10.94 -4.40
N MET A 50 -22.04 11.49 -5.61
CA MET A 50 -21.58 10.80 -6.82
C MET A 50 -20.07 10.57 -6.79
N TRP A 51 -19.30 11.55 -6.33
CA TRP A 51 -17.85 11.44 -6.28
C TRP A 51 -17.41 10.41 -5.24
N VAL A 52 -18.00 10.44 -4.03
CA VAL A 52 -17.78 9.43 -2.98
C VAL A 52 -18.28 8.06 -3.45
N GLY A 53 -19.44 7.96 -4.10
CA GLY A 53 -19.90 6.69 -4.68
C GLY A 53 -18.93 6.15 -5.74
N ARG A 54 -18.36 7.01 -6.59
CA ARG A 54 -17.38 6.61 -7.59
C ARG A 54 -16.05 6.20 -6.96
N VAL A 55 -15.57 6.93 -5.95
CA VAL A 55 -14.30 6.65 -5.29
C VAL A 55 -14.40 5.46 -4.33
N VAL A 56 -15.52 5.27 -3.63
CA VAL A 56 -15.69 4.16 -2.68
C VAL A 56 -16.08 2.86 -3.38
N PHE A 57 -16.82 2.91 -4.49
CA PHE A 57 -17.23 1.68 -5.18
C PHE A 57 -16.41 1.38 -6.44
N VAL A 58 -16.17 2.37 -7.29
CA VAL A 58 -15.51 2.11 -8.59
C VAL A 58 -14.02 1.90 -8.40
N TRP A 59 -13.34 2.69 -7.58
CA TRP A 59 -11.89 2.53 -7.40
C TRP A 59 -11.50 1.23 -6.70
N PRO A 60 -12.15 0.79 -5.60
CA PRO A 60 -11.86 -0.51 -5.00
C PRO A 60 -12.23 -1.68 -5.89
N LEU A 61 -13.33 -1.57 -6.67
CA LEU A 61 -13.72 -2.62 -7.59
C LEU A 61 -12.78 -2.71 -8.81
N VAL A 62 -12.32 -1.57 -9.33
CA VAL A 62 -11.28 -1.51 -10.38
C VAL A 62 -9.94 -2.01 -9.83
N GLY A 63 -9.61 -1.67 -8.58
CA GLY A 63 -8.44 -2.20 -7.88
C GLY A 63 -8.53 -3.72 -7.72
N LEU A 64 -9.65 -4.23 -7.23
CA LEU A 64 -9.91 -5.67 -7.10
C LEU A 64 -9.87 -6.36 -8.46
N TRP A 65 -10.41 -5.73 -9.49
CA TRP A 65 -10.36 -6.26 -10.84
C TRP A 65 -8.93 -6.35 -11.38
N ARG A 66 -8.16 -5.27 -11.23
CA ARG A 66 -6.80 -5.14 -11.79
C ARG A 66 -5.73 -5.87 -10.97
N TYR A 67 -5.89 -5.96 -9.65
CA TYR A 67 -4.93 -6.59 -8.73
C TYR A 67 -5.33 -8.00 -8.28
N VAL A 68 -6.59 -8.43 -8.42
CA VAL A 68 -7.02 -9.77 -8.00
C VAL A 68 -7.54 -10.57 -9.19
N LEU A 69 -8.55 -10.09 -9.92
CA LEU A 69 -9.17 -10.88 -11.01
C LEU A 69 -8.25 -11.09 -12.22
N VAL A 70 -7.56 -10.04 -12.67
CA VAL A 70 -6.59 -10.14 -13.77
C VAL A 70 -5.45 -11.12 -13.45
N PRO A 71 -4.79 -11.03 -12.27
CA PRO A 71 -3.77 -12.01 -11.92
C PRO A 71 -4.36 -13.40 -11.64
N LEU A 72 -5.58 -13.53 -11.12
CA LEU A 72 -6.24 -14.84 -10.97
C LEU A 72 -6.49 -15.49 -12.33
N GLY A 73 -7.00 -14.72 -13.29
CA GLY A 73 -7.24 -15.21 -14.65
C GLY A 73 -5.94 -15.60 -15.36
N THR A 74 -4.89 -14.80 -15.16
CA THR A 74 -3.55 -15.11 -15.69
C THR A 74 -2.97 -16.36 -15.02
N ALA A 75 -3.15 -16.52 -13.71
CA ALA A 75 -2.71 -17.68 -12.95
C ALA A 75 -3.50 -18.95 -13.35
N LEU A 76 -4.81 -18.85 -13.57
CA LEU A 76 -5.62 -19.97 -14.07
C LEU A 76 -5.25 -20.35 -15.50
N ALA A 77 -5.04 -19.37 -16.38
CA ALA A 77 -4.60 -19.60 -17.74
C ALA A 77 -3.21 -20.23 -17.78
N TRP A 78 -2.29 -19.75 -16.93
CA TRP A 78 -0.97 -20.34 -16.75
C TRP A 78 -1.06 -21.76 -16.20
N LEU A 79 -1.91 -22.01 -15.20
CA LEU A 79 -2.11 -23.34 -14.63
C LEU A 79 -2.67 -24.31 -15.66
N GLY A 80 -3.65 -23.88 -16.46
CA GLY A 80 -4.19 -24.67 -17.57
C GLY A 80 -3.14 -24.94 -18.65
N HIS A 81 -2.33 -23.93 -19.00
CA HIS A 81 -1.25 -24.09 -19.97
C HIS A 81 -0.18 -25.06 -19.44
N VAL A 82 0.23 -24.93 -18.18
CA VAL A 82 1.18 -25.84 -17.55
C VAL A 82 0.61 -27.24 -17.46
N PHE A 83 -0.63 -27.45 -17.00
CA PHE A 83 -1.20 -28.79 -16.85
C PHE A 83 -1.57 -29.48 -18.17
N VAL A 84 -1.86 -28.74 -19.23
CA VAL A 84 -2.26 -29.34 -20.51
C VAL A 84 -1.09 -29.40 -21.47
N VAL A 85 -0.39 -28.28 -21.65
CA VAL A 85 0.68 -28.16 -22.65
C VAL A 85 1.96 -28.83 -22.18
N VAL A 86 2.37 -28.64 -20.91
CA VAL A 86 3.63 -29.22 -20.44
C VAL A 86 3.58 -30.74 -20.37
N PRO A 87 2.52 -31.39 -19.84
CA PRO A 87 2.34 -32.85 -19.93
C PRO A 87 2.22 -33.36 -21.35
N SER A 88 1.53 -32.64 -22.24
CA SER A 88 1.43 -33.07 -23.64
C SER A 88 2.78 -32.99 -24.36
N VAL A 89 3.58 -31.96 -24.08
CA VAL A 89 4.95 -31.83 -24.60
C VAL A 89 5.86 -32.88 -23.99
N TRP A 90 5.73 -33.17 -22.69
CA TRP A 90 6.46 -34.26 -22.02
C TRP A 90 6.09 -35.62 -22.60
N LEU A 91 4.81 -35.89 -22.84
CA LEU A 91 4.33 -37.12 -23.46
C LEU A 91 4.90 -37.26 -24.88
N TYR A 92 4.92 -36.18 -25.66
CA TYR A 92 5.55 -36.19 -26.98
C TYR A 92 7.06 -36.45 -26.88
N ARG A 93 7.76 -35.78 -25.96
CA ARG A 93 9.22 -35.89 -25.84
C ARG A 93 9.69 -37.22 -25.24
N TYR A 94 9.02 -37.71 -24.20
CA TYR A 94 9.42 -38.90 -23.46
C TYR A 94 8.70 -40.18 -23.90
N VAL A 95 7.65 -40.12 -24.70
CA VAL A 95 6.97 -41.32 -25.22
C VAL A 95 7.14 -41.41 -26.73
N LEU A 96 6.78 -40.37 -27.50
CA LEU A 96 6.85 -40.46 -28.96
C LEU A 96 8.29 -40.47 -29.49
N THR A 97 9.18 -39.64 -28.97
CA THR A 97 10.59 -39.62 -29.42
C THR A 97 11.33 -40.93 -29.15
N PRO A 98 11.26 -41.54 -27.95
CA PRO A 98 11.91 -42.83 -27.72
C PRO A 98 11.22 -43.97 -28.45
N VAL A 99 9.91 -43.95 -28.65
CA VAL A 99 9.24 -44.96 -29.50
C VAL A 99 9.72 -44.85 -30.96
N GLY A 100 9.85 -43.63 -31.48
CA GLY A 100 10.41 -43.39 -32.81
C GLY A 100 11.88 -43.83 -32.92
N GLN A 101 12.69 -43.55 -31.90
CA GLN A 101 14.09 -44.00 -31.85
C GLN A 101 14.22 -45.52 -31.65
N ALA A 102 13.35 -46.15 -30.87
CA ALA A 102 13.32 -47.59 -30.66
C ALA A 102 12.89 -48.33 -31.93
N LEU A 103 11.89 -47.83 -32.65
CA LEU A 103 11.51 -48.35 -33.97
C LEU A 103 12.65 -48.19 -34.99
N ALA A 104 13.31 -47.02 -35.01
CA ALA A 104 14.46 -46.80 -35.88
C ALA A 104 15.66 -47.70 -35.51
N TRP A 105 15.87 -47.98 -34.22
CA TRP A 105 16.87 -48.93 -33.73
C TRP A 105 16.52 -50.37 -34.09
N CYS A 106 15.26 -50.77 -33.98
CA CYS A 106 14.81 -52.10 -34.40
C CYS A 106 14.99 -52.30 -35.90
N ALA A 107 14.60 -51.31 -36.72
CA ALA A 107 14.78 -51.36 -38.17
C ALA A 107 16.27 -51.43 -38.56
N ARG A 108 17.13 -50.63 -37.90
CA ARG A 108 18.59 -50.71 -38.10
C ARG A 108 19.19 -52.02 -37.59
N GLY A 109 18.70 -52.56 -36.49
CA GLY A 109 19.13 -53.84 -35.93
C GLY A 109 18.81 -55.01 -36.85
N ILE A 110 17.61 -55.03 -37.44
CA ILE A 110 17.21 -56.03 -38.44
C ILE A 110 18.08 -55.92 -39.69
N GLY A 111 18.32 -54.70 -40.20
CA GLY A 111 19.21 -54.48 -41.35
C GLY A 111 20.65 -54.93 -41.07
N ALA A 112 21.18 -54.62 -39.88
CA ALA A 112 22.51 -55.03 -39.46
C ALA A 112 22.61 -56.55 -39.28
N ALA A 113 21.59 -57.21 -38.73
CA ALA A 113 21.54 -58.66 -38.56
C ALA A 113 21.55 -59.39 -39.91
N ILE A 114 20.80 -58.90 -40.90
CA ILE A 114 20.79 -59.46 -42.26
C ILE A 114 22.18 -59.33 -42.90
N VAL A 115 22.81 -58.16 -42.78
CA VAL A 115 24.17 -57.93 -43.32
C VAL A 115 25.19 -58.79 -42.58
N TRP A 116 25.05 -58.96 -41.26
CA TRP A 116 25.97 -59.77 -40.46
C TRP A 116 25.84 -61.26 -40.75
N CYS A 117 24.62 -61.78 -40.94
CA CYS A 117 24.38 -63.14 -41.40
C CYS A 117 24.94 -63.38 -42.80
N ALA A 118 24.71 -62.46 -43.74
CA ALA A 118 25.28 -62.54 -45.09
C ALA A 118 26.82 -62.52 -45.07
N ARG A 119 27.42 -61.68 -44.21
CA ARG A 119 28.88 -61.56 -44.08
C ARG A 119 29.50 -62.75 -43.33
N GLY A 120 28.80 -63.33 -42.37
CA GLY A 120 29.18 -64.55 -41.67
C GLY A 120 29.19 -65.76 -42.59
N ILE A 121 28.17 -65.90 -43.44
CA ILE A 121 28.12 -66.95 -44.47
C ILE A 121 29.26 -66.76 -45.47
N GLY A 122 29.50 -65.53 -45.95
CA GLY A 122 30.63 -65.23 -46.84
C GLY A 122 32.00 -65.49 -46.23
N ALA A 123 32.17 -65.17 -44.93
CA ALA A 123 33.42 -65.41 -44.21
C ALA A 123 33.66 -66.90 -43.94
N ALA A 124 32.62 -67.66 -43.59
CA ALA A 124 32.69 -69.11 -43.39
C ALA A 124 33.06 -69.84 -44.69
N LEU A 125 32.44 -69.48 -45.82
CA LEU A 125 32.81 -70.02 -47.13
C LEU A 125 34.25 -69.65 -47.53
N ALA A 126 34.68 -68.41 -47.26
CA ALA A 126 36.04 -67.97 -47.56
C ALA A 126 37.09 -68.61 -46.65
N TRP A 127 36.74 -68.97 -45.41
CA TRP A 127 37.63 -69.64 -44.46
C TRP A 127 37.77 -71.14 -44.80
N CYS A 128 36.67 -71.82 -45.16
CA CYS A 128 36.71 -73.17 -45.72
C CYS A 128 37.53 -73.25 -47.02
N GLY A 129 37.44 -72.24 -47.89
CA GLY A 129 38.25 -72.17 -49.11
C GLY A 129 39.73 -71.93 -48.88
N ARG A 130 40.11 -71.15 -47.85
CA ARG A 130 41.52 -70.86 -47.53
C ARG A 130 42.27 -72.04 -46.93
N GLY A 131 41.61 -72.91 -46.16
CA GLY A 131 42.24 -74.12 -45.62
C GLY A 131 42.61 -75.14 -46.71
N ILE A 132 41.76 -75.26 -47.74
CA ILE A 132 41.97 -76.21 -48.86
C ILE A 132 42.96 -75.63 -49.89
N GLY A 133 42.94 -74.32 -50.11
CA GLY A 133 43.82 -73.64 -51.07
C GLY A 133 45.31 -73.66 -50.69
N ALA A 134 45.65 -73.65 -49.40
CA ALA A 134 47.06 -73.67 -48.97
C ALA A 134 47.73 -75.04 -49.23
N ALA A 135 46.97 -76.14 -49.16
CA ALA A 135 47.48 -77.48 -49.44
C ALA A 135 47.59 -77.77 -50.95
N LEU A 136 46.66 -77.28 -51.77
CA LEU A 136 46.72 -77.46 -53.23
C LEU A 136 47.66 -76.46 -53.95
N ALA A 137 47.92 -75.29 -53.38
CA ALA A 137 48.79 -74.27 -54.00
C ALA A 137 50.23 -74.76 -54.22
N TRP A 138 50.73 -75.64 -53.35
CA TRP A 138 52.10 -76.17 -53.47
C TRP A 138 52.26 -77.10 -54.67
N VAL A 139 51.22 -77.88 -55.01
CA VAL A 139 51.22 -78.80 -56.16
C VAL A 139 50.78 -78.09 -57.46
N TYR A 140 49.88 -77.11 -57.35
CA TYR A 140 49.34 -76.34 -58.48
C TYR A 140 50.35 -75.33 -59.08
N ALA A 141 51.30 -74.84 -58.29
CA ALA A 141 52.27 -73.81 -58.70
C ALA A 141 53.21 -74.22 -59.85
N ARG A 142 53.42 -75.52 -60.08
CA ARG A 142 54.43 -75.99 -61.04
C ARG A 142 53.87 -76.32 -62.44
N VAL A 143 52.56 -76.53 -62.60
CA VAL A 143 52.02 -77.07 -63.86
C VAL A 143 50.73 -76.40 -64.38
N LEU A 144 49.85 -75.83 -63.55
CA LEU A 144 48.49 -75.44 -63.99
C LEU A 144 48.16 -73.93 -63.91
N THR A 145 49.18 -73.08 -63.86
CA THR A 145 49.07 -71.61 -63.80
C THR A 145 48.34 -70.95 -64.99
N PRO A 146 48.43 -71.38 -66.26
CA PRO A 146 47.76 -70.65 -67.35
C PRO A 146 46.23 -70.86 -67.37
N VAL A 147 45.72 -72.02 -66.93
CA VAL A 147 44.28 -72.34 -67.04
C VAL A 147 43.46 -71.77 -65.87
N GLY A 148 44.06 -71.64 -64.68
CA GLY A 148 43.36 -71.13 -63.49
C GLY A 148 43.04 -69.64 -63.55
N HIS A 149 43.86 -68.83 -64.24
CA HIS A 149 43.60 -67.41 -64.41
C HIS A 149 42.37 -67.14 -65.29
N ALA A 150 42.15 -67.94 -66.34
CA ALA A 150 40.97 -67.84 -67.19
C ALA A 150 39.68 -68.16 -66.41
N PHE A 151 39.68 -69.21 -65.59
CA PHE A 151 38.51 -69.60 -64.81
C PHE A 151 38.19 -68.59 -63.68
N MET A 152 39.20 -68.05 -63.01
CA MET A 152 38.99 -66.98 -62.03
C MET A 152 38.54 -65.65 -62.67
N TRP A 153 38.94 -65.35 -63.90
CA TRP A 153 38.42 -64.19 -64.64
C TRP A 153 36.94 -64.36 -64.98
N VAL A 154 36.53 -65.55 -65.39
CA VAL A 154 35.11 -65.85 -65.67
C VAL A 154 34.26 -65.78 -64.40
N LEU A 155 34.75 -66.32 -63.27
CA LEU A 155 34.04 -66.25 -61.97
C LEU A 155 33.98 -64.84 -61.39
N LYS A 156 35.05 -64.05 -61.49
CA LYS A 156 35.02 -62.62 -61.11
C LYS A 156 34.10 -61.82 -62.02
N GLY A 157 34.08 -62.13 -63.33
CA GLY A 157 33.14 -61.57 -64.28
C GLY A 157 31.69 -61.86 -63.88
N LEU A 158 31.37 -63.12 -63.59
CA LEU A 158 30.04 -63.53 -63.13
C LEU A 158 29.64 -62.88 -61.79
N GLY A 159 30.56 -62.80 -60.83
CA GLY A 159 30.32 -62.12 -59.56
C GLY A 159 30.08 -60.62 -59.72
N ALA A 160 30.81 -59.94 -60.61
CA ALA A 160 30.61 -58.54 -60.92
C ALA A 160 29.29 -58.29 -61.66
N VAL A 161 28.91 -59.17 -62.59
CA VAL A 161 27.63 -59.11 -63.30
C VAL A 161 26.46 -59.34 -62.34
N LEU A 162 26.55 -60.31 -61.43
CA LEU A 162 25.53 -60.55 -60.40
C LEU A 162 25.42 -59.39 -59.41
N ALA A 163 26.53 -58.77 -59.01
CA ALA A 163 26.52 -57.60 -58.15
C ALA A 163 25.92 -56.38 -58.86
N ALA A 164 26.25 -56.17 -60.15
CA ALA A 164 25.67 -55.11 -60.97
C ALA A 164 24.16 -55.32 -61.17
N LEU A 165 23.71 -56.56 -61.39
CA LEU A 165 22.30 -56.91 -61.45
C LEU A 165 21.59 -56.69 -60.11
N GLY A 166 22.22 -57.04 -58.99
CA GLY A 166 21.69 -56.78 -57.65
C GLY A 166 21.52 -55.29 -57.36
N VAL A 167 22.51 -54.46 -57.72
CA VAL A 167 22.42 -52.99 -57.58
C VAL A 167 21.38 -52.40 -58.54
N GLY A 168 21.30 -52.90 -59.77
CA GLY A 168 20.27 -52.51 -60.74
C GLY A 168 18.87 -52.81 -60.23
N ILE A 169 18.62 -54.03 -59.75
CA ILE A 169 17.32 -54.42 -59.20
C ILE A 169 17.00 -53.62 -57.93
N TYR A 170 17.97 -53.42 -57.03
CA TYR A 170 17.75 -52.65 -55.81
C TYR A 170 17.39 -51.19 -56.10
N THR A 171 18.08 -50.55 -57.04
CA THR A 171 17.79 -49.15 -57.41
C THR A 171 16.42 -49.02 -58.07
N VAL A 172 16.04 -49.97 -58.92
CA VAL A 172 14.70 -50.02 -59.52
C VAL A 172 13.63 -50.23 -58.46
N VAL A 173 13.80 -51.18 -57.54
CA VAL A 173 12.84 -51.44 -56.45
C VAL A 173 12.74 -50.25 -55.51
N ALA A 174 13.87 -49.63 -55.13
CA ALA A 174 13.88 -48.45 -54.26
C ALA A 174 13.21 -47.25 -54.94
N TRP A 175 13.44 -47.06 -56.25
CA TRP A 175 12.76 -46.05 -57.04
C TRP A 175 11.25 -46.33 -57.13
N LEU A 176 10.85 -47.59 -57.37
CA LEU A 176 9.45 -48.00 -57.40
C LEU A 176 8.77 -47.74 -56.05
N VAL A 177 9.37 -48.15 -54.93
CA VAL A 177 8.82 -47.93 -53.60
C VAL A 177 8.71 -46.44 -53.30
N ARG A 178 9.72 -45.65 -53.65
CA ARG A 178 9.69 -44.20 -53.43
C ARG A 178 8.57 -43.54 -54.23
N TYR A 179 8.43 -43.87 -55.51
CA TYR A 179 7.46 -43.21 -56.38
C TYR A 179 6.03 -43.76 -56.24
N LEU A 180 5.89 -45.06 -55.98
CA LEU A 180 4.59 -45.75 -55.90
C LEU A 180 3.98 -45.72 -54.51
N VAL A 181 4.79 -45.62 -53.45
CA VAL A 181 4.29 -45.67 -52.06
C VAL A 181 4.56 -44.36 -51.34
N VAL A 182 5.81 -43.89 -51.34
CA VAL A 182 6.20 -42.73 -50.51
C VAL A 182 5.65 -41.42 -51.08
N VAL A 183 5.81 -41.17 -52.37
CA VAL A 183 5.29 -39.96 -53.03
C VAL A 183 3.76 -39.84 -52.89
N PRO A 184 2.94 -40.89 -53.18
CA PRO A 184 1.50 -40.79 -52.97
C PRO A 184 1.12 -40.70 -51.50
N ALA A 185 1.84 -41.33 -50.57
CA ALA A 185 1.59 -41.16 -49.14
C ALA A 185 1.85 -39.71 -48.67
N VAL A 186 2.91 -39.07 -49.17
CA VAL A 186 3.19 -37.65 -48.90
C VAL A 186 2.12 -36.76 -49.53
N TRP A 187 1.69 -37.06 -50.76
CA TRP A 187 0.60 -36.35 -51.40
C TRP A 187 -0.71 -36.45 -50.62
N VAL A 188 -1.06 -37.63 -50.11
CA VAL A 188 -2.25 -37.82 -49.25
C VAL A 188 -2.09 -37.04 -47.93
N TYR A 189 -0.90 -37.04 -47.34
CA TYR A 189 -0.63 -36.27 -46.12
C TYR A 189 -0.77 -34.75 -46.35
N GLU A 190 -0.19 -34.22 -47.43
CA GLU A 190 -0.20 -32.79 -47.74
C GLU A 190 -1.56 -32.29 -48.26
N TRP A 191 -2.22 -33.06 -49.14
CA TRP A 191 -3.46 -32.61 -49.77
C TRP A 191 -4.72 -32.96 -48.98
N ILE A 192 -4.67 -33.95 -48.09
CA ILE A 192 -5.86 -34.37 -47.33
C ILE A 192 -5.64 -34.12 -45.84
N LEU A 193 -4.54 -34.60 -45.27
CA LEU A 193 -4.39 -34.60 -43.81
C LEU A 193 -4.10 -33.20 -43.24
N THR A 194 -3.32 -32.38 -43.94
CA THR A 194 -3.02 -31.01 -43.51
C THR A 194 -4.21 -30.06 -43.62
N PRO A 195 -5.00 -30.04 -44.72
CA PRO A 195 -6.21 -29.22 -44.77
C PRO A 195 -7.30 -29.71 -43.83
N VAL A 196 -7.44 -31.03 -43.63
CA VAL A 196 -8.37 -31.58 -42.62
C VAL A 196 -7.93 -31.17 -41.22
N GLY A 197 -6.64 -31.21 -40.90
CA GLY A 197 -6.10 -30.71 -39.64
C GLY A 197 -6.39 -29.22 -39.40
N HIS A 198 -6.21 -28.38 -40.43
CA HIS A 198 -6.54 -26.96 -40.34
C HIS A 198 -8.06 -26.72 -40.22
N ALA A 199 -8.89 -27.47 -40.94
CA ALA A 199 -10.34 -27.37 -40.86
C ALA A 199 -10.87 -27.75 -39.47
N ILE A 200 -10.34 -28.83 -38.87
CA ILE A 200 -10.68 -29.25 -37.51
C ILE A 200 -10.24 -28.21 -36.48
N ALA A 201 -9.01 -27.69 -36.60
CA ALA A 201 -8.50 -26.64 -35.73
C ALA A 201 -9.33 -25.34 -35.83
N TRP A 202 -9.77 -24.98 -37.04
CA TRP A 202 -10.61 -23.82 -37.28
C TRP A 202 -12.01 -24.01 -36.70
N CYS A 203 -12.61 -25.20 -36.85
CA CYS A 203 -13.89 -25.55 -36.23
C CYS A 203 -13.81 -25.52 -34.70
N ALA A 204 -12.74 -26.08 -34.11
CA ALA A 204 -12.53 -26.05 -32.66
C ALA A 204 -12.37 -24.61 -32.14
N LYS A 205 -11.63 -23.77 -32.87
CA LYS A 205 -11.46 -22.35 -32.53
C LYS A 205 -12.78 -21.58 -32.65
N GLY A 206 -13.56 -21.86 -33.70
CA GLY A 206 -14.90 -21.30 -33.89
C GLY A 206 -15.87 -21.69 -32.76
N LEU A 207 -15.84 -22.95 -32.32
CA LEU A 207 -16.64 -23.44 -31.20
C LEU A 207 -16.28 -22.74 -29.89
N VAL A 208 -14.99 -22.62 -29.57
CA VAL A 208 -14.52 -21.90 -28.37
C VAL A 208 -14.94 -20.43 -28.40
N TRP A 209 -14.82 -19.78 -29.56
CA TRP A 209 -15.24 -18.40 -29.73
C TRP A 209 -16.76 -18.24 -29.56
N GLY A 210 -17.56 -19.12 -30.17
CA GLY A 210 -19.01 -19.14 -30.02
C GLY A 210 -19.45 -19.37 -28.58
N LEU A 211 -18.83 -20.32 -27.88
CA LEU A 211 -19.09 -20.58 -26.46
C LEU A 211 -18.72 -19.36 -25.60
N GLY A 212 -17.59 -18.70 -25.91
CA GLY A 212 -17.18 -17.47 -25.25
C GLY A 212 -18.18 -16.32 -25.43
N MET A 213 -18.72 -16.15 -26.64
CA MET A 213 -19.77 -15.17 -26.94
C MET A 213 -21.06 -15.45 -26.18
N ILE A 214 -21.46 -16.72 -26.07
CA ILE A 214 -22.64 -17.12 -25.30
C ILE A 214 -22.43 -16.80 -23.81
N VAL A 215 -21.29 -17.16 -23.24
CA VAL A 215 -20.97 -16.88 -21.83
C VAL A 215 -20.95 -15.38 -21.54
N THR A 216 -20.35 -14.58 -22.42
CA THR A 216 -20.35 -13.11 -22.25
C THR A 216 -21.75 -12.52 -22.42
N GLY A 217 -22.53 -13.00 -23.38
CA GLY A 217 -23.93 -12.60 -23.55
C GLY A 217 -24.78 -12.90 -22.31
N ILE A 218 -24.65 -14.11 -21.76
CA ILE A 218 -25.32 -14.52 -20.52
C ILE A 218 -24.86 -13.65 -19.36
N GLY A 219 -23.56 -13.40 -19.22
CA GLY A 219 -23.02 -12.53 -18.18
C GLY A 219 -23.58 -11.09 -18.23
N ILE A 220 -23.67 -10.51 -19.43
CA ILE A 220 -24.25 -9.18 -19.64
C ILE A 220 -25.75 -9.16 -19.31
N ALA A 221 -26.49 -10.18 -19.74
CA ALA A 221 -27.91 -10.30 -19.46
C ALA A 221 -28.18 -10.46 -17.95
N LEU A 222 -27.45 -11.35 -17.27
CA LEU A 222 -27.54 -11.55 -15.83
C LEU A 222 -27.17 -10.28 -15.06
N TYR A 223 -26.13 -9.55 -15.51
CA TYR A 223 -25.77 -8.27 -14.93
C TYR A 223 -26.91 -7.25 -15.04
N TRP A 224 -27.51 -7.12 -16.22
CA TRP A 224 -28.62 -6.20 -16.45
C TRP A 224 -29.86 -6.57 -15.65
N ILE A 225 -30.21 -7.86 -15.61
CA ILE A 225 -31.34 -8.36 -14.81
C ILE A 225 -31.08 -8.10 -13.33
N ALA A 226 -29.91 -8.46 -12.80
CA ALA A 226 -29.57 -8.20 -11.40
C ALA A 226 -29.56 -6.70 -11.10
N ARG A 227 -29.05 -5.87 -12.02
CA ARG A 227 -29.05 -4.42 -11.87
C ARG A 227 -30.46 -3.84 -11.84
N ILE A 228 -31.33 -4.27 -12.74
CA ILE A 228 -32.73 -3.80 -12.77
C ILE A 228 -33.49 -4.32 -11.56
N LEU A 229 -33.32 -5.60 -11.21
CA LEU A 229 -34.07 -6.26 -10.16
C LEU A 229 -33.61 -5.87 -8.75
N LEU A 230 -32.35 -5.48 -8.55
CA LEU A 230 -31.84 -5.12 -7.22
C LEU A 230 -31.62 -3.62 -7.08
N VAL A 231 -30.99 -2.97 -8.07
CA VAL A 231 -30.55 -1.58 -7.91
C VAL A 231 -31.73 -0.63 -8.04
N LEU A 232 -32.64 -0.82 -9.01
CA LEU A 232 -33.82 0.05 -9.14
C LEU A 232 -34.75 -0.01 -7.92
N PRO A 233 -35.14 -1.19 -7.39
CA PRO A 233 -35.97 -1.23 -6.19
C PRO A 233 -35.21 -0.78 -4.94
N ALA A 234 -33.90 -1.02 -4.82
CA ALA A 234 -33.12 -0.44 -3.74
C ALA A 234 -33.10 1.10 -3.81
N LEU A 235 -32.99 1.68 -5.01
CA LEU A 235 -33.05 3.13 -5.21
C LEU A 235 -34.45 3.68 -4.89
N ALA A 236 -35.50 2.94 -5.28
CA ALA A 236 -36.88 3.30 -4.98
C ALA A 236 -37.12 3.24 -3.47
N LEU A 237 -36.71 2.16 -2.79
CA LEU A 237 -36.81 2.02 -1.34
C LEU A 237 -36.03 3.12 -0.62
N TRP A 238 -34.82 3.44 -1.11
CA TRP A 238 -34.04 4.54 -0.56
C TRP A 238 -34.75 5.89 -0.70
N ARG A 239 -35.27 6.19 -1.89
CA ARG A 239 -35.93 7.48 -2.18
C ARG A 239 -37.28 7.62 -1.47
N TRP A 240 -38.06 6.54 -1.41
CA TRP A 240 -39.42 6.55 -0.89
C TRP A 240 -39.51 6.24 0.60
N VAL A 241 -38.53 5.56 1.20
CA VAL A 241 -38.57 5.16 2.61
C VAL A 241 -37.41 5.76 3.39
N LEU A 242 -36.15 5.55 2.98
CA LEU A 242 -35.01 6.02 3.78
C LEU A 242 -34.89 7.55 3.82
N VAL A 243 -35.14 8.25 2.72
CA VAL A 243 -35.10 9.73 2.70
C VAL A 243 -36.15 10.35 3.63
N PRO A 244 -37.44 9.96 3.57
CA PRO A 244 -38.43 10.50 4.51
C PRO A 244 -38.15 10.08 5.96
N VAL A 245 -37.76 8.82 6.21
CA VAL A 245 -37.43 8.35 7.57
C VAL A 245 -36.21 9.11 8.12
N GLY A 246 -35.18 9.32 7.32
CA GLY A 246 -34.00 10.10 7.70
C GLY A 246 -34.35 11.56 8.02
N ARG A 247 -35.29 12.15 7.29
CA ARG A 247 -35.79 13.51 7.57
C ARG A 247 -36.55 13.57 8.89
N VAL A 248 -37.39 12.57 9.19
CA VAL A 248 -38.10 12.46 10.48
C VAL A 248 -37.11 12.25 11.62
N LEU A 249 -36.14 11.35 11.46
CA LEU A 249 -35.10 11.10 12.47
C LEU A 249 -34.22 12.32 12.72
N ALA A 250 -33.89 13.09 11.69
CA ALA A 250 -33.11 14.32 11.85
C ALA A 250 -33.88 15.40 12.62
N VAL A 251 -35.19 15.52 12.38
CA VAL A 251 -36.05 16.42 13.16
C VAL A 251 -36.11 15.95 14.62
N VAL A 252 -36.39 14.67 14.85
CA VAL A 252 -36.44 14.09 16.21
C VAL A 252 -35.10 14.24 16.93
N GLY A 253 -33.98 13.98 16.26
CA GLY A 253 -32.65 14.15 16.82
C GLY A 253 -32.31 15.60 17.16
N ARG A 254 -32.78 16.56 16.35
CA ARG A 254 -32.62 18.00 16.63
C ARG A 254 -33.42 18.42 17.85
N GLU A 255 -34.68 18.00 17.95
CA GLU A 255 -35.53 18.29 19.12
C GLU A 255 -34.94 17.68 20.41
N ILE A 256 -34.47 16.42 20.35
CA ILE A 256 -33.81 15.76 21.49
C ILE A 256 -32.51 16.49 21.87
N GLY A 257 -31.73 16.92 20.88
CA GLY A 257 -30.48 17.66 21.11
C GLY A 257 -30.71 19.02 21.76
N GLU A 258 -31.75 19.75 21.34
CA GLU A 258 -32.11 21.03 21.96
C GLU A 258 -32.65 20.85 23.39
N ALA A 259 -33.45 19.81 23.63
CA ALA A 259 -33.95 19.47 24.95
C ALA A 259 -32.82 19.08 25.91
N LEU A 260 -31.88 18.24 25.47
CA LEU A 260 -30.70 17.86 26.24
C LEU A 260 -29.76 19.05 26.47
N GLY A 261 -29.59 19.91 25.46
CA GLY A 261 -28.80 21.14 25.58
C GLY A 261 -29.37 22.11 26.63
N HIS A 262 -30.69 22.25 26.68
CA HIS A 262 -31.37 23.02 27.73
C HIS A 262 -31.19 22.39 29.11
N ALA A 263 -31.38 21.08 29.23
CA ALA A 263 -31.17 20.36 30.48
C ALA A 263 -29.72 20.51 30.99
N TRP A 264 -28.74 20.47 30.10
CA TRP A 264 -27.32 20.60 30.46
C TRP A 264 -26.96 22.02 30.95
N ARG A 265 -27.53 23.07 30.35
CA ARG A 265 -27.33 24.44 30.86
C ARG A 265 -27.94 24.63 32.25
N ILE A 266 -29.11 24.03 32.50
CA ILE A 266 -29.76 24.07 33.81
C ILE A 266 -28.90 23.31 34.83
N ALA A 267 -28.39 22.12 34.48
CA ALA A 267 -27.47 21.37 35.33
C ALA A 267 -26.17 22.14 35.62
N GLY A 268 -25.62 22.86 34.64
CA GLY A 268 -24.45 23.71 34.80
C GLY A 268 -24.67 24.85 35.80
N HIS A 269 -25.82 25.54 35.75
CA HIS A 269 -26.16 26.57 36.73
C HIS A 269 -26.33 25.99 38.15
N ILE A 270 -26.95 24.82 38.28
CA ILE A 270 -27.12 24.15 39.57
C ILE A 270 -25.76 23.74 40.13
N SER A 271 -24.87 23.16 39.32
CA SER A 271 -23.53 22.78 39.77
C SER A 271 -22.70 23.98 40.24
N LEU A 272 -22.85 25.13 39.59
CA LEU A 272 -22.12 26.36 39.95
C LEU A 272 -22.67 26.98 41.24
N ALA A 273 -23.99 26.90 41.45
CA ALA A 273 -24.64 27.29 42.70
C ALA A 273 -24.20 26.39 43.86
N VAL A 274 -24.19 25.07 43.66
CA VAL A 274 -23.72 24.09 44.66
C VAL A 274 -22.24 24.29 44.96
N GLY A 275 -21.40 24.51 43.94
CA GLY A 275 -19.97 24.77 44.13
C GLY A 275 -19.70 26.06 44.92
N ARG A 276 -20.45 27.15 44.63
CA ARG A 276 -20.35 28.39 45.42
C ARG A 276 -20.80 28.20 46.86
N PHE A 277 -21.89 27.48 47.08
CA PHE A 277 -22.38 27.18 48.42
C PHE A 277 -21.35 26.38 49.22
N LEU A 278 -20.80 25.32 48.64
CA LEU A 278 -19.82 24.45 49.29
C LEU A 278 -18.50 25.20 49.58
N GLY A 279 -18.02 26.02 48.64
CA GLY A 279 -16.84 26.86 48.83
C GLY A 279 -17.03 27.92 49.93
N THR A 280 -18.23 28.47 50.05
CA THR A 280 -18.58 29.43 51.12
C THR A 280 -18.61 28.74 52.48
N LEU A 281 -19.23 27.57 52.56
CA LEU A 281 -19.28 26.76 53.78
C LEU A 281 -17.88 26.37 54.25
N PHE A 282 -17.04 25.92 53.33
CA PHE A 282 -15.66 25.54 53.61
C PHE A 282 -14.84 26.73 54.14
N ARG A 283 -15.01 27.93 53.56
CA ARG A 283 -14.33 29.14 54.03
C ARG A 283 -14.76 29.51 55.45
N TRP A 284 -16.06 29.44 55.73
CA TRP A 284 -16.61 29.76 57.06
C TRP A 284 -16.16 28.76 58.14
N ILE A 285 -16.12 27.47 57.83
CA ILE A 285 -15.78 26.41 58.79
C ILE A 285 -14.28 26.30 59.05
N PHE A 286 -13.45 26.44 58.02
CA PHE A 286 -12.01 26.17 58.16
C PHE A 286 -11.15 27.42 58.15
N VAL A 287 -11.44 28.38 57.28
CA VAL A 287 -10.52 29.49 57.01
C VAL A 287 -10.70 30.62 58.00
N GLU A 288 -11.94 30.98 58.31
CA GLU A 288 -12.27 32.04 59.27
C GLU A 288 -11.72 31.76 60.69
N PRO A 289 -11.94 30.58 61.30
CA PRO A 289 -11.46 30.31 62.65
C PRO A 289 -9.94 30.19 62.73
N VAL A 290 -9.28 29.63 61.71
CA VAL A 290 -7.81 29.54 61.67
C VAL A 290 -7.19 30.93 61.51
N ARG A 291 -7.79 31.79 60.69
CA ARG A 291 -7.34 33.18 60.51
C ARG A 291 -7.50 34.01 61.79
N TRP A 292 -8.59 33.79 62.53
CA TRP A 292 -8.78 34.41 63.84
C TRP A 292 -7.77 33.89 64.87
N ALA A 293 -7.56 32.58 64.96
CA ALA A 293 -6.57 31.98 65.87
C ALA A 293 -5.15 32.49 65.58
N TYR A 294 -4.78 32.61 64.31
CA TYR A 294 -3.49 33.16 63.90
C TYR A 294 -3.31 34.62 64.33
N ARG A 295 -4.34 35.46 64.13
CA ARG A 295 -4.28 36.88 64.51
C ARG A 295 -4.31 37.07 66.03
N SER A 296 -5.18 36.35 66.73
CA SER A 296 -5.43 36.54 68.15
C SER A 296 -4.37 35.87 69.04
N VAL A 297 -3.73 34.79 68.60
CA VAL A 297 -2.81 34.00 69.44
C VAL A 297 -1.37 34.05 68.93
N LEU A 298 -1.14 33.74 67.65
CA LEU A 298 0.22 33.64 67.11
C LEU A 298 0.91 35.00 66.94
N THR A 299 0.15 36.04 66.64
CA THR A 299 0.69 37.39 66.45
C THR A 299 1.22 38.01 67.76
N PRO A 300 0.46 38.04 68.89
CA PRO A 300 0.97 38.58 70.15
C PRO A 300 2.09 37.72 70.76
N VAL A 301 1.98 36.38 70.67
CA VAL A 301 3.04 35.48 71.14
C VAL A 301 4.33 35.68 70.33
N GLY A 302 4.23 35.87 69.02
CA GLY A 302 5.38 36.15 68.16
C GLY A 302 6.07 37.49 68.49
N HIS A 303 5.34 38.48 69.00
CA HIS A 303 5.92 39.75 69.45
C HIS A 303 6.58 39.58 70.83
N ALA A 304 5.93 38.90 71.76
CA ALA A 304 6.49 38.62 73.08
C ALA A 304 7.81 37.82 73.02
N VAL A 305 7.89 36.79 72.18
CA VAL A 305 9.12 35.99 71.98
C VAL A 305 10.23 36.82 71.34
N ARG A 306 9.88 37.72 70.42
CA ARG A 306 10.83 38.62 69.75
C ARG A 306 11.48 39.58 70.74
N ASP A 307 10.66 40.22 71.57
CA ASP A 307 11.13 41.27 72.47
C ASP A 307 11.80 40.71 73.72
N ALA A 308 11.29 39.61 74.29
CA ALA A 308 11.82 39.05 75.53
C ALA A 308 13.08 38.19 75.34
N VAL A 309 13.25 37.51 74.19
CA VAL A 309 14.32 36.51 74.02
C VAL A 309 15.29 36.90 72.92
N LEU A 310 14.78 37.23 71.73
CA LEU A 310 15.66 37.43 70.57
C LEU A 310 16.44 38.75 70.65
N ARG A 311 15.83 39.80 71.19
CA ARG A 311 16.45 41.12 71.33
C ARG A 311 17.64 41.14 72.31
N PRO A 312 17.53 40.64 73.55
CA PRO A 312 18.66 40.62 74.48
C PRO A 312 19.81 39.69 74.04
N VAL A 313 19.50 38.56 73.40
CA VAL A 313 20.54 37.65 72.85
C VAL A 313 21.30 38.31 71.71
N ALA A 314 20.62 39.06 70.83
CA ALA A 314 21.26 39.78 69.74
C ALA A 314 22.16 40.92 70.24
N GLU A 315 21.81 41.58 71.34
CA GLU A 315 22.63 42.63 71.95
C GLU A 315 23.87 42.05 72.64
N ALA A 316 23.73 40.94 73.37
CA ALA A 316 24.87 40.22 73.97
C ALA A 316 25.86 39.70 72.91
N ALA A 317 25.37 39.18 71.78
CA ALA A 317 26.21 38.71 70.68
C ALA A 317 27.01 39.84 70.01
N ARG A 318 26.43 41.04 69.89
CA ARG A 318 27.13 42.23 69.36
C ARG A 318 28.20 42.76 70.33
N GLY A 319 28.08 42.50 71.63
CA GLY A 319 29.14 42.76 72.62
C GLY A 319 30.38 41.88 72.38
N VAL A 320 30.18 40.58 72.23
CA VAL A 320 31.26 39.60 71.99
C VAL A 320 31.95 39.84 70.64
N GLY A 321 31.18 40.14 69.59
CA GLY A 321 31.72 40.39 68.25
C GLY A 321 32.60 41.64 68.10
N ARG A 322 32.56 42.58 69.06
CA ARG A 322 33.47 43.74 69.10
C ARG A 322 34.82 43.38 69.71
N VAL A 323 34.81 42.62 70.80
CA VAL A 323 36.02 42.14 71.49
C VAL A 323 36.83 41.21 70.57
N THR A 324 36.17 40.27 69.88
CA THR A 324 36.85 39.38 68.93
C THR A 324 37.46 40.14 67.76
N ARG A 325 36.80 41.19 67.25
CA ARG A 325 37.33 42.00 66.14
C ARG A 325 38.56 42.81 66.52
N GLN A 326 38.59 43.38 67.73
CA GLN A 326 39.76 44.09 68.24
C GLN A 326 40.95 43.14 68.46
N ALA A 327 40.72 41.96 69.02
CA ALA A 327 41.75 40.93 69.18
C ALA A 327 42.29 40.40 67.83
N LEU A 328 41.42 40.28 66.81
CA LEU A 328 41.85 39.84 65.48
C LEU A 328 42.63 40.94 64.73
N ALA A 329 42.25 42.20 64.93
CA ALA A 329 42.95 43.34 64.34
C ALA A 329 44.36 43.47 64.92
N SER A 330 44.52 43.39 66.24
CA SER A 330 45.84 43.44 66.88
C SER A 330 46.73 42.28 66.44
N ALA A 331 46.20 41.05 66.38
CA ALA A 331 46.95 39.89 65.90
C ALA A 331 47.38 40.04 64.43
N ARG A 332 46.53 40.62 63.57
CA ARG A 332 46.88 40.88 62.16
C ARG A 332 47.94 41.96 62.00
N GLU A 333 47.89 43.01 62.81
CA GLU A 333 48.88 44.08 62.82
C GLU A 333 50.27 43.51 63.18
N SER A 334 50.33 42.72 64.27
CA SER A 334 51.57 42.08 64.73
C SER A 334 52.13 41.10 63.71
N ALA A 335 51.26 40.32 63.04
CA ALA A 335 51.70 39.42 61.98
C ALA A 335 52.24 40.17 60.75
N ARG A 336 51.63 41.31 60.38
CA ARG A 336 52.10 42.15 59.27
C ARG A 336 53.43 42.81 59.59
N GLN A 337 53.62 43.32 60.81
CA GLN A 337 54.90 43.88 61.25
C GLN A 337 56.00 42.82 61.29
N ALA A 338 55.77 41.67 61.94
CA ALA A 338 56.76 40.59 61.99
C ALA A 338 57.18 40.12 60.59
N ARG A 339 56.23 40.05 59.65
CA ARG A 339 56.51 39.65 58.27
C ARG A 339 57.25 40.73 57.49
N ALA A 340 56.95 42.01 57.74
CA ALA A 340 57.68 43.13 57.15
C ALA A 340 59.12 43.21 57.67
N ASP A 341 59.32 43.01 58.97
CA ASP A 341 60.65 43.04 59.61
C ASP A 341 61.50 41.84 59.21
N PHE A 342 60.92 40.63 59.18
CA PHE A 342 61.60 39.46 58.61
C PHE A 342 62.00 39.68 57.15
N ARG A 343 61.10 40.25 56.34
CA ARG A 343 61.41 40.55 54.93
C ARG A 343 62.53 41.58 54.80
N ARG A 344 62.57 42.59 55.67
CA ARG A 344 63.66 43.59 55.70
C ARG A 344 65.00 42.95 56.08
N MET A 345 65.02 42.06 57.07
CA MET A 345 66.24 41.37 57.48
C MET A 345 66.78 40.42 56.39
N VAL A 346 65.89 39.71 55.69
CA VAL A 346 66.29 38.69 54.71
C VAL A 346 66.68 39.29 53.36
N PHE A 347 65.99 40.33 52.90
CA PHE A 347 66.14 40.84 51.53
C PHE A 347 66.82 42.21 51.44
N GLY A 348 67.21 42.81 52.58
CA GLY A 348 67.74 44.17 52.61
C GLY A 348 66.68 45.21 52.26
N GLU A 349 67.01 46.50 52.47
CA GLU A 349 66.04 47.59 52.40
C GLU A 349 65.63 47.89 50.94
N PRO A 350 64.33 47.77 50.56
CA PRO A 350 63.89 48.05 49.21
C PRO A 350 63.76 49.56 48.96
N ARG A 351 64.37 50.01 47.85
CA ARG A 351 64.42 51.40 47.36
C ARG A 351 63.00 51.95 47.10
N ARG A 352 62.63 53.08 47.73
CA ARG A 352 61.29 53.71 47.68
C ARG A 352 60.91 54.20 46.27
N PRO A 353 59.82 53.71 45.65
CA PRO A 353 59.21 54.34 44.47
C PRO A 353 58.03 55.24 44.87
N GLN A 354 57.98 56.44 44.26
CA GLN A 354 56.98 57.48 44.43
C GLN A 354 55.59 57.08 43.89
N VAL A 355 54.57 57.63 44.55
CA VAL A 355 53.13 57.43 44.31
C VAL A 355 52.68 58.31 43.14
N VAL A 356 51.98 57.72 42.16
CA VAL A 356 51.23 58.48 41.13
C VAL A 356 49.75 58.18 41.32
N GLU A 357 48.96 59.23 41.55
CA GLU A 357 47.51 59.20 41.81
C GLU A 357 46.68 58.85 40.56
N ARG A 358 45.66 58.00 40.72
CA ARG A 358 44.62 57.82 39.69
C ARG A 358 43.21 57.53 40.26
N ARG A 359 42.45 58.63 40.40
CA ARG A 359 41.08 58.95 39.93
C ARG A 359 39.90 57.96 40.13
N GLU A 360 38.86 58.43 40.84
CA GLU A 360 37.53 57.83 41.04
C GLU A 360 36.50 58.17 39.92
N PRO A 361 35.41 57.39 39.73
CA PRO A 361 34.30 57.68 38.81
C PRO A 361 33.01 58.22 39.48
N THR A 362 32.31 59.13 38.78
CA THR A 362 31.12 59.92 39.17
C THR A 362 29.78 59.16 39.01
N GLY A 363 28.81 59.42 39.91
CA GLY A 363 27.49 58.76 40.00
C GLY A 363 26.40 59.26 39.04
N GLY A 364 25.31 58.49 38.92
CA GLY A 364 24.18 58.74 38.02
C GLY A 364 22.82 58.91 38.73
N ASP A 365 22.02 59.83 38.18
CA ASP A 365 20.80 60.48 38.68
C ASP A 365 19.52 59.63 38.82
N THR A 366 18.57 60.15 39.62
CA THR A 366 17.18 59.68 39.79
C THR A 366 16.19 60.65 39.12
N ARG A 367 15.17 60.11 38.41
CA ARG A 367 14.19 60.85 37.58
C ARG A 367 12.79 60.84 38.23
N THR A 368 12.17 62.01 38.37
CA THR A 368 10.86 62.25 39.02
C THR A 368 9.66 62.12 38.04
N LEU A 369 8.49 61.72 38.56
CA LEU A 369 7.20 61.66 37.85
C LEU A 369 6.37 62.94 38.11
N GLY A 370 5.79 63.51 37.06
CA GLY A 370 5.08 64.78 37.06
C GLY A 370 3.56 64.69 37.28
N THR A 371 3.06 65.65 38.06
CA THR A 371 1.68 66.02 38.40
C THR A 371 0.88 66.53 37.19
N SER A 372 -0.39 66.16 37.05
CA SER A 372 -1.35 66.72 36.07
C SER A 372 -2.52 67.37 36.81
N THR A 373 -2.78 68.65 36.50
CA THR A 373 -3.75 69.53 37.14
C THR A 373 -5.00 69.73 36.26
N THR A 374 -6.16 69.73 36.91
CA THR A 374 -7.51 70.06 36.44
C THR A 374 -7.67 71.53 36.02
N ALA A 375 -8.38 71.81 34.91
CA ALA A 375 -9.11 73.06 34.72
C ALA A 375 -10.18 72.96 33.59
N LEU A 376 -11.26 73.73 33.80
CA LEU A 376 -12.20 74.32 32.82
C LEU A 376 -13.43 73.52 32.35
N THR A 377 -14.55 73.77 33.04
CA THR A 377 -15.89 73.88 32.41
C THR A 377 -16.46 75.27 32.70
N LYS A 378 -16.52 76.05 31.60
CA LYS A 378 -17.44 77.11 31.15
C LYS A 378 -18.54 77.66 32.05
N ASP A 379 -18.62 78.99 31.99
CA ASP A 379 -19.83 79.84 32.08
C ASP A 379 -20.95 79.44 31.10
#